data_AF-A0A2D8KV81-F1
#
_entry.id   AF-A0A2D8KV81-F1
#
_cell.length_a   1.000
_cell.length_b   1.000
_cell.length_c   1.000
_cell.angle_alpha   90.00
_cell.angle_beta   90.00
_cell.angle_gamma   90.00
#
_symmetry.space_group_name_H-M   'P 1'
#
loop_
_entity.id
_entity.type
_entity.pdbx_description
1 polymer ?
#
loop_
_entity_poly.entity_id
_entity_poly.type
_entity_poly.pdbx_seq_one_letter_code
_entity_poly.pdbx_strand_id
1 'polypeptide(L)' 'SVKETVNQVLKDPAARDITQVERLIAACFASEDYQEGRQAFMEKRKPEFRGR' A
#
# COMPACT_ATOMS: atom_id res chain seq x y z
N SER A 1 -3.41 -1.84 -2.94
CA SER A 1 -3.74 -0.68 -2.08
C SER A 1 -4.99 -1.03 -1.31
N VAL A 2 -5.17 -0.47 -0.11
CA VAL A 2 -6.32 -0.80 0.75
C VAL A 2 -7.65 -0.54 0.02
N LYS A 3 -7.75 0.55 -0.74
CA LYS A 3 -8.93 0.87 -1.54
C LYS A 3 -9.28 -0.25 -2.52
N GLU A 4 -8.30 -0.74 -3.27
CA GLU A 4 -8.55 -1.82 -4.23
C GLU A 4 -8.87 -3.14 -3.53
N THR A 5 -8.23 -3.43 -2.39
CA THR A 5 -8.60 -4.60 -1.59
C THR A 5 -10.08 -4.57 -1.18
N VAL A 6 -10.59 -3.43 -0.70
CA VAL A 6 -12.01 -3.29 -0.36
C VAL A 6 -12.90 -3.49 -1.58
N ASN A 7 -12.56 -2.89 -2.72
CA ASN A 7 -13.30 -3.09 -3.97
C ASN A 7 -13.40 -4.57 -4.35
N GLN A 8 -12.31 -5.33 -4.21
CA GLN A 8 -12.27 -6.74 -4.55
C GLN A 8 -13.01 -7.62 -3.53
N VAL A 9 -12.97 -7.28 -2.24
CA VAL A 9 -13.71 -8.01 -1.19
C VAL A 9 -15.23 -7.94 -1.41
N LEU A 10 -15.73 -6.82 -1.93
CA LEU A 10 -17.15 -6.60 -2.24
C LEU A 10 -17.63 -7.40 -3.47
N LYS A 11 -16.73 -7.96 -4.27
CA LYS A 11 -17.10 -8.82 -5.42
C LYS A 11 -17.35 -10.25 -4.96
N ASP A 12 -18.10 -10.98 -5.79
CA ASP A 12 -18.22 -12.42 -5.71
C ASP A 12 -16.83 -13.08 -5.61
N PRO A 13 -16.65 -14.13 -4.78
CA PRO A 13 -15.35 -14.77 -4.58
C PRO A 13 -14.66 -15.20 -5.89
N ALA A 14 -15.42 -15.68 -6.87
CA ALA A 14 -14.91 -16.09 -8.18
C ALA A 14 -14.49 -14.92 -9.09
N ALA A 15 -14.95 -13.70 -8.79
CA ALA A 15 -14.69 -12.49 -9.59
C ALA A 15 -13.60 -11.59 -8.98
N ARG A 16 -12.95 -12.02 -7.89
CA ARG A 16 -11.90 -11.24 -7.22
C ARG A 16 -10.57 -11.37 -7.95
N ASP A 17 -9.93 -10.24 -8.20
CA ASP A 17 -8.56 -10.17 -8.72
C ASP A 17 -7.57 -10.04 -7.56
N ILE A 18 -7.24 -11.17 -6.94
CA ILE A 18 -6.30 -11.23 -5.81
C ILE A 18 -4.89 -10.85 -6.25
N THR A 19 -4.47 -11.27 -7.43
CA THR A 19 -3.13 -10.97 -7.96
C THR A 19 -2.93 -9.46 -8.15
N GLN A 20 -3.94 -8.73 -8.60
CA GLN A 20 -3.87 -7.27 -8.67
C GLN A 20 -3.72 -6.63 -7.29
N VAL A 21 -4.46 -7.13 -6.29
CA VAL A 21 -4.34 -6.64 -4.91
C VAL A 21 -2.92 -6.84 -4.39
N GLU A 22 -2.36 -8.04 -4.57
CA GLU A 22 -0.98 -8.37 -4.18
C GLU A 22 0.04 -7.45 -4.85
N ARG A 23 -0.08 -7.22 -6.18
CA ARG A 23 0.80 -6.29 -6.90
C ARG A 23 0.74 -4.88 -6.33
N LEU A 24 -0.46 -4.36 -6.07
CA LEU A 24 -0.63 -3.02 -5.53
C LEU A 24 -0.17 -2.91 -4.07
N ILE A 25 -0.20 -4.00 -3.31
CA ILE A 25 0.38 -4.05 -1.96
C ILE A 25 1.89 -4.01 -2.08
N ALA A 26 2.51 -4.88 -2.89
CA ALA A 26 3.95 -4.90 -3.10
C ALA A 26 4.50 -3.53 -3.56
N ALA A 27 3.81 -2.88 -4.51
CA ALA A 27 4.18 -1.54 -4.96
C ALA A 27 4.12 -0.49 -3.82
N CYS A 28 3.11 -0.55 -2.96
CA CYS A 28 3.01 0.35 -1.80
C CYS A 28 4.14 0.14 -0.80
N PHE A 29 4.60 -1.10 -0.58
CA PHE A 29 5.71 -1.38 0.33
C PHE A 29 7.07 -1.03 -0.28
N ALA A 30 7.17 -0.98 -1.60
CA ALA A 30 8.37 -0.59 -2.32
C ALA A 30 8.50 0.94 -2.49
N SER A 31 7.47 1.72 -2.12
CA SER A 31 7.46 3.17 -2.35
C SER A 31 8.47 3.92 -1.49
N GLU A 32 8.92 5.08 -1.96
CA GLU A 32 9.83 5.96 -1.21
C GLU A 32 9.13 6.43 0.07
N ASP A 33 7.83 6.72 0.00
CA ASP A 33 7.03 7.14 1.15
C ASP A 33 6.98 6.07 2.26
N TYR A 34 6.95 4.79 1.90
CA TYR A 34 6.97 3.71 2.90
C TYR A 34 8.32 3.66 3.61
N GLN A 35 9.42 3.81 2.87
CA GLN A 35 10.77 3.85 3.43
C GLN A 35 10.97 5.08 4.33
N GLU A 36 10.56 6.25 3.85
CA GLU A 36 10.62 7.52 4.57
C GLU A 36 9.80 7.50 5.86
N GLY A 37 8.57 6.97 5.80
CA GLY A 37 7.72 6.82 6.98
C GLY A 37 8.39 5.96 8.07
N ARG A 38 9.06 4.87 7.67
CA ARG A 38 9.82 4.02 8.59
C ARG A 38 11.04 4.73 9.14
N GLN A 39 11.81 5.42 8.30
CA GLN A 39 13.01 6.14 8.73
C GLN A 39 12.66 7.27 9.70
N ALA A 40 11.70 8.11 9.34
CA ALA A 40 11.24 9.22 10.17
C ALA A 40 10.71 8.75 11.53
N PHE A 41 10.00 7.61 11.56
CA PHE A 41 9.54 7.01 12.81
C PHE A 41 10.70 6.59 13.71
N MET A 42 11.71 5.92 13.16
CA MET A 42 12.90 5.51 13.91
C MET A 42 13.69 6.72 14.44
N GLU A 43 13.75 7.80 13.66
CA GLU A 43 14.43 9.05 14.02
C GLU A 43 13.58 9.98 14.90
N LYS A 44 12.32 9.62 15.21
CA LYS A 44 11.36 10.44 15.96
C LYS A 44 11.13 11.84 15.35
N ARG A 45 11.16 11.93 14.02
CA ARG A 45 10.87 13.17 13.27
C ARG A 45 9.58 13.03 12.47
N LYS A 46 9.10 14.15 11.93
CA LYS A 46 7.98 14.14 10.99
C LYS A 46 8.45 13.59 9.63
N PRO A 47 7.72 12.65 9.01
CA PRO A 47 8.02 12.16 7.67
C PRO A 47 7.64 13.19 6.60
N GLU A 48 8.39 13.20 5.49
CA GLU A 48 8.10 14.01 4.29
C GLU A 48 7.59 13.13 3.15
N PHE A 49 6.28 12.92 3.09
CA PHE A 49 5.66 12.14 2.03
C PHE A 49 5.55 12.93 0.71
N ARG A 50 5.92 12.30 -0.40
CA ARG A 50 5.95 12.88 -1.75
C ARG A 50 4.95 12.22 -2.72
N GLY A 51 4.25 11.18 -2.29
CA GLY A 51 3.23 10.49 -3.07
C GLY A 51 3.79 9.55 -4.15
N ARG A 52 4.99 9.01 -3.95
CA ARG A 52 5.69 8.14 -4.91
C ARG A 52 6.36 6.94 -4.24
#